data_AF-A0A2N1TMQ6-F1
#
_entry.id   AF-A0A2N1TMQ6-F1
#
_cell.length_a   1.000
_cell.length_b   1.000
_cell.length_c   1.000
_cell.angle_alpha   90.00
_cell.angle_beta   90.00
_cell.angle_gamma   90.00
#
_symmetry.space_group_name_H-M   'P 1'
#
loop_
_entity.id
_entity.type
_entity.pdbx_description
1 polymer ?
#
loop_
_entity_poly.entity_id
_entity_poly.type
_entity_poly.pdbx_seq_one_letter_code
_entity_poly.pdbx_strand_id
1 'polypeptide(L)'
;MEWMSQTMCAVRRKLKVSIKRKILLGYGIGYLLLCVVIVWGIVHIVQLGKATDAILSENYRSILAAENMIDALERQDSAVLLIIGGNRQIGIEQFREYEADFIEWLTRAKDNITIEGEAEVLATIETTYHTYRMRFAELTGEVISEQASDGFQRYTEDLYPLFLSVRTACIELRNLNQHTMYVASETAGKVAKQAIWSTCGAAGLALLVVTLLSLVTTERVVAPIRRFIQAAKQIASGDYDIERIERTGDELGELAQEFNKMAQQLANYRDMNIDQIVTERNKSAAILASIEDG
;
A
#
# COMPACT_ATOMS: atom_id res chain seq x y z
N MET A 1 -42.54 0.85 -50.80
CA MET A 1 -41.12 0.52 -50.50
C MET A 1 -40.25 1.75 -50.17
N GLU A 2 -40.76 2.99 -50.24
CA GLU A 2 -39.99 4.21 -49.88
C GLU A 2 -39.92 4.52 -48.37
N TRP A 3 -40.83 3.96 -47.58
CA TRP A 3 -40.95 4.26 -46.14
C TRP A 3 -39.91 3.54 -45.26
N MET A 4 -39.22 2.53 -45.80
CA MET A 4 -38.12 1.82 -45.11
C MET A 4 -36.74 2.42 -45.37
N SER A 5 -36.56 3.26 -46.39
CA SER A 5 -35.26 3.92 -46.64
C SER A 5 -35.07 5.18 -45.79
N GLN A 6 -36.16 5.91 -45.47
CA GLN A 6 -36.10 7.11 -44.63
C GLN A 6 -35.83 6.80 -43.16
N THR A 7 -36.30 5.66 -42.64
CA THR A 7 -36.11 5.28 -41.23
C THR A 7 -34.70 4.75 -40.94
N MET A 8 -34.01 4.15 -41.93
CA MET A 8 -32.60 3.75 -41.79
C MET A 8 -31.63 4.94 -41.83
N CYS A 9 -32.04 6.09 -42.36
CA CYS A 9 -31.20 7.30 -42.39
C CYS A 9 -31.14 8.03 -41.03
N ALA A 10 -32.09 7.76 -40.12
CA ALA A 10 -32.20 8.43 -38.82
C ALA A 10 -31.45 7.73 -37.67
N VAL A 11 -31.01 6.48 -37.85
CA VAL A 11 -30.42 5.68 -36.75
C VAL A 11 -28.90 5.88 -36.60
N ARG A 12 -28.23 6.57 -37.53
CA ARG A 12 -26.77 6.81 -37.46
C ARG A 12 -26.42 8.21 -36.98
N ARG A 13 -27.03 8.68 -35.88
CA ARG A 13 -26.51 9.85 -35.15
C ARG A 13 -25.22 9.41 -34.44
N LYS A 14 -24.10 9.38 -35.19
CA LYS A 14 -22.76 9.26 -34.60
C LYS A 14 -22.70 10.35 -33.52
N LEU A 15 -22.69 9.97 -32.24
CA LEU A 15 -22.34 10.89 -31.17
C LEU A 15 -20.94 11.42 -31.52
N LYS A 16 -20.87 12.63 -32.08
CA LYS A 16 -19.61 13.33 -32.29
C LYS A 16 -19.03 13.58 -30.90
N VAL A 17 -18.07 12.76 -30.49
CA VAL A 17 -17.40 12.96 -29.21
C VAL A 17 -16.50 14.18 -29.36
N SER A 18 -16.85 15.23 -28.62
CA SER A 18 -16.08 16.48 -28.56
C SER A 18 -14.60 16.21 -28.21
N ILE A 19 -13.67 16.96 -28.82
CA ILE A 19 -12.23 16.92 -28.48
C ILE A 19 -12.00 17.19 -27.01
N LYS A 20 -12.71 18.18 -26.43
CA LYS A 20 -12.65 18.44 -24.99
C LYS A 20 -12.97 17.18 -24.20
N ARG A 21 -14.03 16.46 -24.60
CA ARG A 21 -14.46 15.22 -23.94
C ARG A 21 -13.45 14.07 -24.13
N LYS A 22 -12.80 13.96 -25.29
CA LYS A 22 -11.72 12.98 -25.53
C LYS A 22 -10.51 13.22 -24.63
N ILE A 23 -10.06 14.48 -24.53
CA ILE A 23 -8.94 14.87 -23.68
C ILE A 23 -9.28 14.63 -22.20
N LEU A 24 -10.46 15.05 -21.77
CA LEU A 24 -10.89 14.93 -20.37
C LEU A 24 -11.10 13.46 -19.97
N LEU A 25 -11.58 12.60 -20.88
CA LEU A 25 -11.61 11.15 -20.66
C LEU A 25 -10.20 10.55 -20.55
N GLY A 26 -9.26 10.96 -21.40
CA GLY A 26 -7.88 10.47 -21.35
C GLY A 26 -7.19 10.80 -20.03
N TYR A 27 -7.22 12.06 -19.61
CA TYR A 27 -6.68 12.46 -18.31
C TYR A 27 -7.47 11.87 -17.14
N GLY A 28 -8.80 11.79 -17.25
CA GLY A 28 -9.66 11.22 -16.21
C GLY A 28 -9.34 9.76 -15.92
N ILE A 29 -9.05 8.95 -16.96
CA ILE A 29 -8.60 7.56 -16.79
C ILE A 29 -7.25 7.51 -16.05
N GLY A 30 -6.31 8.38 -16.40
CA GLY A 30 -5.01 8.47 -15.73
C GLY A 30 -5.14 8.82 -14.24
N TYR A 31 -5.95 9.82 -13.90
CA TYR A 31 -6.22 10.18 -12.51
C TYR A 31 -6.93 9.07 -11.75
N LEU A 32 -7.91 8.40 -12.36
CA LEU A 32 -8.62 7.28 -11.75
C LEU A 32 -7.67 6.12 -11.45
N LEU A 33 -6.78 5.76 -12.38
CA LEU A 33 -5.76 4.74 -12.16
C LEU A 33 -4.81 5.12 -11.03
N LEU A 34 -4.39 6.38 -10.96
CA LEU A 34 -3.54 6.88 -9.88
C LEU A 34 -4.25 6.77 -8.51
N CYS A 35 -5.52 7.17 -8.42
CA CYS A 35 -6.32 6.98 -7.21
C CYS A 35 -6.43 5.51 -6.81
N VAL A 36 -6.66 4.61 -7.78
CA VAL A 36 -6.74 3.16 -7.52
C VAL A 36 -5.42 2.63 -6.95
N VAL A 37 -4.27 3.00 -7.53
CA VAL A 37 -2.95 2.57 -7.03
C VAL A 37 -2.69 3.11 -5.63
N ILE A 38 -3.06 4.36 -5.34
CA ILE A 38 -2.91 4.94 -3.99
C ILE A 38 -3.78 4.20 -2.98
N VAL A 39 -5.07 4.01 -3.28
CA VAL A 39 -6.00 3.29 -2.40
C VAL A 39 -5.51 1.86 -2.18
N TRP A 40 -5.08 1.18 -3.24
CA TRP A 40 -4.49 -0.16 -3.18
C TRP A 40 -3.29 -0.20 -2.22
N GLY A 41 -2.35 0.74 -2.36
CA GLY A 41 -1.18 0.84 -1.49
C GLY A 41 -1.56 1.11 -0.03
N ILE A 42 -2.48 2.03 0.22
CA ILE A 42 -2.95 2.35 1.58
C ILE A 42 -3.61 1.13 2.23
N VAL A 43 -4.47 0.42 1.52
CA VAL A 43 -5.15 -0.78 2.04
C VAL A 43 -4.13 -1.83 2.48
N HIS A 44 -3.12 -2.10 1.66
CA HIS A 44 -2.06 -3.06 2.02
C HIS A 44 -1.23 -2.62 3.22
N ILE A 45 -0.88 -1.34 3.33
CA ILE A 45 -0.11 -0.81 4.46
C ILE A 45 -0.92 -0.93 5.76
N VAL A 46 -2.20 -0.56 5.74
CA VAL A 46 -3.07 -0.60 6.93
C VAL A 46 -3.35 -2.03 7.39
N GLN A 47 -3.59 -2.96 6.45
CA GLN A 47 -3.79 -4.37 6.78
C GLN A 47 -2.54 -4.99 7.41
N LEU A 48 -1.35 -4.64 6.91
CA LEU A 48 -0.08 -5.11 7.46
C LEU A 48 0.13 -4.61 8.90
N GLY A 49 -0.13 -3.32 9.17
CA GLY A 49 0.07 -2.73 10.50
C GLY A 49 -0.82 -3.34 11.58
N LYS A 50 -2.13 -3.47 11.34
CA LYS A 50 -3.09 -3.95 12.36
C LYS A 50 -2.87 -5.39 12.79
N ALA A 51 -2.54 -6.28 11.84
CA ALA A 51 -2.28 -7.68 12.15
C ALA A 51 -0.96 -7.88 12.90
N THR A 52 0.02 -7.01 12.62
CA THR A 52 1.37 -7.10 13.19
C THR A 52 1.39 -6.55 14.62
N ASP A 53 0.78 -5.39 14.86
CA ASP A 53 0.80 -4.74 16.18
C ASP A 53 0.06 -5.54 17.26
N ALA A 54 -1.08 -6.15 16.93
CA ALA A 54 -1.87 -6.92 17.90
C ALA A 54 -1.12 -8.19 18.35
N ILE A 55 -0.67 -9.02 17.40
CA ILE A 55 0.01 -10.28 17.71
C ILE A 55 1.35 -10.03 18.39
N LEU A 56 2.13 -9.04 17.94
CA LEU A 56 3.41 -8.71 18.59
C LEU A 56 3.21 -8.20 20.02
N SER A 57 2.26 -7.27 20.23
CA SER A 57 2.03 -6.70 21.56
C SER A 57 1.47 -7.74 22.53
N GLU A 58 0.58 -8.62 22.08
CA GLU A 58 -0.03 -9.65 22.91
C GLU A 58 1.01 -10.69 23.32
N ASN A 59 1.78 -11.24 22.37
CA ASN A 59 2.81 -12.24 22.67
C ASN A 59 3.94 -11.64 23.52
N TYR A 60 4.30 -10.37 23.31
CA TYR A 60 5.30 -9.69 24.11
C TYR A 60 4.90 -9.55 25.58
N ARG A 61 3.60 -9.34 25.88
CA ARG A 61 3.10 -9.29 27.25
C ARG A 61 3.23 -10.64 27.96
N SER A 62 2.90 -11.74 27.29
CA SER A 62 3.09 -13.09 27.84
C SER A 62 4.57 -13.44 28.04
N ILE A 63 5.46 -13.03 27.13
CA ILE A 63 6.93 -13.14 27.30
C ILE A 63 7.40 -12.39 28.53
N LEU A 64 6.99 -11.14 28.69
CA LEU A 64 7.39 -10.29 29.82
C LEU A 64 6.87 -10.87 31.14
N ALA A 65 5.64 -11.37 31.17
CA ALA A 65 5.09 -12.02 32.35
C ALA A 65 5.88 -13.28 32.73
N ALA A 66 6.23 -14.11 31.74
CA ALA A 66 7.06 -15.29 31.96
C ALA A 66 8.45 -14.94 32.53
N GLU A 67 9.11 -13.90 32.01
CA GLU A 67 10.40 -13.45 32.52
C GLU A 67 10.31 -12.95 33.96
N ASN A 68 9.33 -12.08 34.28
CA ASN A 68 9.17 -11.58 35.64
C ASN A 68 8.77 -12.69 36.64
N MET A 69 7.98 -13.68 36.20
CA MET A 69 7.69 -14.86 37.00
C MET A 69 8.95 -15.68 37.29
N ILE A 70 9.83 -15.86 36.31
CA ILE A 70 11.13 -16.55 36.52
C ILE A 70 11.98 -15.75 37.51
N ASP A 71 12.11 -14.44 37.31
CA ASP A 71 12.91 -13.58 38.19
C ASP A 71 12.40 -13.63 39.64
N ALA A 72 11.08 -13.47 39.85
CA ALA A 72 10.47 -13.57 41.17
C ALA A 72 10.70 -14.95 41.80
N LEU A 73 10.52 -16.02 41.03
CA LEU A 73 10.74 -17.40 41.50
C LEU A 73 12.21 -17.65 41.89
N GLU A 74 13.18 -17.13 41.14
CA GLU A 74 14.61 -17.23 41.47
C GLU A 74 14.97 -16.44 42.74
N ARG A 75 14.28 -15.31 43.00
CA ARG A 75 14.40 -14.57 44.26
C ARG A 75 13.77 -15.30 45.44
N GLN A 76 12.66 -16.02 45.22
CA GLN A 76 12.06 -16.91 46.22
C GLN A 76 12.96 -18.10 46.56
N ASP A 77 13.58 -18.73 45.57
CA ASP A 77 14.56 -19.81 45.79
C ASP A 77 15.75 -19.33 46.63
N SER A 78 16.30 -18.15 46.31
CA SER A 78 17.34 -17.50 47.12
C SER A 78 16.88 -17.25 48.56
N ALA A 79 15.62 -16.90 48.76
CA ALA A 79 15.03 -16.65 50.07
C ALA A 79 14.92 -17.94 50.91
N VAL A 80 14.61 -19.07 50.27
CA VAL A 80 14.66 -20.41 50.91
C VAL A 80 16.07 -20.72 51.40
N LEU A 81 17.09 -20.46 50.58
CA LEU A 81 18.48 -20.67 50.96
C LEU A 81 18.93 -19.77 52.11
N LEU A 82 18.43 -18.52 52.19
CA LEU A 82 18.68 -17.63 53.32
C LEU A 82 18.09 -18.19 54.63
N ILE A 83 16.90 -18.78 54.57
CA ILE A 83 16.26 -19.43 55.74
C ILE A 83 17.11 -20.60 56.22
N ILE A 84 17.55 -21.46 55.30
CA ILE A 84 18.40 -22.62 55.60
C ILE A 84 19.77 -22.15 56.14
N GLY A 85 20.29 -21.04 55.64
CA GLY A 85 21.52 -20.39 56.12
C GLY A 85 21.38 -19.63 57.45
N GLY A 86 20.22 -19.72 58.12
CA GLY A 86 19.98 -19.13 59.45
C GLY A 86 19.40 -17.71 59.43
N ASN A 87 19.30 -17.06 58.27
CA ASN A 87 18.71 -15.73 58.10
C ASN A 87 17.19 -15.80 57.89
N ARG A 88 16.48 -16.45 58.82
CA ARG A 88 15.06 -16.79 58.66
C ARG A 88 14.14 -15.59 58.40
N GLN A 89 14.31 -14.50 59.16
CA GLN A 89 13.45 -13.33 59.01
C GLN A 89 13.60 -12.69 57.62
N ILE A 90 14.84 -12.46 57.20
CA ILE A 90 15.17 -11.88 55.89
C ILE A 90 14.62 -12.76 54.76
N GLY A 91 14.82 -14.08 54.85
CA GLY A 91 14.29 -14.99 53.83
C GLY A 91 12.75 -15.06 53.80
N ILE A 92 12.07 -15.02 54.95
CA ILE A 92 10.59 -14.99 54.95
C ILE A 92 10.04 -13.69 54.35
N GLU A 93 10.63 -12.55 54.69
CA GLU A 93 10.25 -11.25 54.14
C GLU A 93 10.46 -11.21 52.63
N GLN A 94 11.66 -11.59 52.16
CA GLN A 94 11.97 -11.65 50.74
C GLN A 94 11.05 -12.62 49.98
N PHE A 95 10.76 -13.81 50.53
CA PHE A 95 9.87 -14.76 49.86
C PHE A 95 8.47 -14.17 49.63
N ARG A 96 7.92 -13.50 50.65
CA ARG A 96 6.58 -12.88 50.59
C ARG A 96 6.50 -11.72 49.62
N GLU A 97 7.55 -10.91 49.55
CA GLU A 97 7.64 -9.81 48.57
C GLU A 97 7.53 -10.37 47.14
N TYR A 98 8.38 -11.33 46.79
CA TYR A 98 8.38 -11.92 45.45
C TYR A 98 7.23 -12.89 45.21
N GLU A 99 6.53 -13.36 46.24
CA GLU A 99 5.26 -14.08 46.11
C GLU A 99 4.16 -13.20 45.54
N ALA A 100 4.07 -11.95 46.02
CA ALA A 100 3.12 -10.98 45.48
C ALA A 100 3.44 -10.67 44.01
N ASP A 101 4.71 -10.44 43.68
CA ASP A 101 5.16 -10.16 42.31
C ASP A 101 4.84 -11.33 41.37
N PHE A 102 5.14 -12.57 41.78
CA PHE A 102 4.86 -13.75 40.95
C PHE A 102 3.35 -13.87 40.67
N ILE A 103 2.50 -13.71 41.70
CA ILE A 103 1.04 -13.82 41.55
C ILE A 103 0.50 -12.71 40.64
N GLU A 104 1.03 -11.50 40.76
CA GLU A 104 0.65 -10.39 39.88
C GLU A 104 0.95 -10.73 38.42
N TRP A 105 2.16 -11.18 38.11
CA TRP A 105 2.55 -11.51 36.74
C TRP A 105 1.84 -12.75 36.20
N LEU A 106 1.58 -13.75 37.03
CA LEU A 106 0.76 -14.90 36.67
C LEU A 106 -0.67 -14.46 36.30
N THR A 107 -1.26 -13.57 37.08
CA THR A 107 -2.61 -13.02 36.80
C THR A 107 -2.61 -12.27 35.48
N ARG A 108 -1.62 -11.40 35.24
CA ARG A 108 -1.48 -10.67 33.96
C ARG A 108 -1.34 -11.60 32.77
N ALA A 109 -0.63 -12.72 32.92
CA ALA A 109 -0.51 -13.72 31.86
C ALA A 109 -1.84 -14.45 31.61
N LYS A 110 -2.56 -14.82 32.68
CA LYS A 110 -3.89 -15.45 32.59
C LYS A 110 -4.96 -14.54 31.95
N ASP A 111 -4.86 -13.24 32.16
CA ASP A 111 -5.75 -12.25 31.53
C ASP A 111 -5.39 -11.96 30.06
N ASN A 112 -4.25 -12.47 29.58
CA ASN A 112 -3.71 -12.24 28.23
C ASN A 112 -3.47 -13.56 27.48
N ILE A 113 -4.36 -14.53 27.64
CA ILE A 113 -4.32 -15.78 26.86
C ILE A 113 -4.79 -15.49 25.43
N THR A 114 -3.88 -15.56 24.47
CA THR A 114 -4.15 -15.21 23.07
C THR A 114 -3.77 -16.31 22.08
N ILE A 115 -2.91 -17.25 22.47
CA ILE A 115 -2.45 -18.33 21.59
C ILE A 115 -2.79 -19.72 22.14
N GLU A 116 -2.97 -20.68 21.24
CA GLU A 116 -3.20 -22.09 21.60
C GLU A 116 -2.00 -22.65 22.37
N GLY A 117 -2.25 -23.41 23.44
CA GLY A 117 -1.20 -23.93 24.33
C GLY A 117 -0.93 -23.08 25.58
N GLU A 118 -1.25 -21.78 25.58
CA GLU A 118 -0.96 -20.90 26.73
C GLU A 118 -1.76 -21.30 27.97
N ALA A 119 -3.05 -21.63 27.79
CA ALA A 119 -3.93 -21.97 28.89
C ALA A 119 -3.45 -23.22 29.64
N GLU A 120 -2.99 -24.26 28.92
CA GLU A 120 -2.45 -25.47 29.55
C GLU A 120 -1.15 -25.22 30.31
N VAL A 121 -0.24 -24.43 29.73
CA VAL A 121 1.03 -24.07 30.38
C VAL A 121 0.77 -23.22 31.62
N LEU A 122 -0.12 -22.23 31.55
CA LEU A 122 -0.48 -21.38 32.69
C LEU A 122 -1.15 -22.16 33.81
N ALA A 123 -2.02 -23.12 33.49
CA ALA A 123 -2.61 -24.01 34.48
C ALA A 123 -1.54 -24.88 35.18
N THR A 124 -0.53 -25.31 34.43
CA THR A 124 0.62 -26.06 34.96
C THR A 124 1.48 -25.21 35.89
N ILE A 125 1.76 -23.95 35.50
CA ILE A 125 2.46 -22.97 36.34
C ILE A 125 1.69 -22.75 37.64
N GLU A 126 0.39 -22.45 37.56
CA GLU A 126 -0.47 -22.17 38.71
C GLU A 126 -0.51 -23.34 39.70
N THR A 127 -0.74 -24.56 39.20
CA THR A 127 -0.87 -25.77 40.04
C THR A 127 0.46 -26.14 40.71
N THR A 128 1.56 -26.10 39.95
CA THR A 128 2.89 -26.43 40.47
C THR A 128 3.37 -25.36 41.45
N TYR A 129 3.11 -24.08 41.15
CA TYR A 129 3.46 -22.97 42.02
C TYR A 129 2.67 -22.97 43.33
N HIS A 130 1.38 -23.30 43.29
CA HIS A 130 0.59 -23.51 44.50
C HIS A 130 1.22 -24.61 45.38
N THR A 131 1.67 -25.71 44.78
CA THR A 131 2.34 -26.80 45.50
C THR A 131 3.68 -26.36 46.08
N TYR A 132 4.47 -25.59 45.33
CA TYR A 132 5.73 -24.98 45.80
C TYR A 132 5.51 -24.13 47.06
N ARG A 133 4.50 -23.26 47.06
CA ARG A 133 4.13 -22.41 48.21
C ARG A 133 3.69 -23.22 49.43
N MET A 134 2.92 -24.29 49.23
CA MET A 134 2.51 -25.19 50.31
C MET A 134 3.73 -25.86 50.97
N ARG A 135 4.69 -26.37 50.17
CA ARG A 135 5.93 -26.96 50.71
C ARG A 135 6.80 -25.91 51.42
N PHE A 136 6.83 -24.68 50.93
CA PHE A 136 7.51 -23.59 51.61
C PHE A 136 6.88 -23.26 52.98
N ALA A 137 5.55 -23.25 53.05
CA ALA A 137 4.83 -23.05 54.31
C ALA A 137 5.12 -24.17 55.33
N GLU A 138 5.24 -25.42 54.88
CA GLU A 138 5.65 -26.54 55.73
C GLU A 138 7.08 -26.38 56.25
N LEU A 139 8.03 -25.99 55.39
CA LEU A 139 9.43 -25.74 55.77
C LEU A 139 9.55 -24.62 56.83
N THR A 140 8.69 -23.61 56.75
CA THR A 140 8.75 -22.43 57.64
C THR A 140 7.83 -22.52 58.86
N GLY A 141 6.80 -23.36 58.82
CA GLY A 141 5.79 -23.52 59.88
C GLY A 141 6.22 -24.43 61.03
N GLU A 142 7.11 -25.38 60.78
CA GLU A 142 7.75 -26.14 61.86
C GLU A 142 8.78 -25.24 62.57
N VAL A 143 8.77 -25.23 63.90
CA VAL A 143 9.92 -24.75 64.68
C VAL A 143 11.08 -25.62 64.23
N ILE A 144 11.95 -25.10 63.35
CA ILE A 144 13.19 -25.76 62.98
C ILE A 144 13.93 -25.96 64.30
N SER A 145 13.80 -27.15 64.89
CA SER A 145 14.54 -27.52 66.08
C SER A 145 16.02 -27.38 65.74
N GLU A 146 16.85 -27.02 66.72
CA GLU A 146 18.28 -26.71 66.54
C GLU A 146 19.10 -27.80 65.79
N GLN A 147 18.55 -28.96 65.47
CA GLN A 147 19.04 -29.85 64.42
C GLN A 147 18.81 -29.30 63.00
N ALA A 148 19.60 -28.29 62.63
CA ALA A 148 19.67 -27.68 61.30
C ALA A 148 20.21 -28.62 60.17
N SER A 149 20.20 -29.94 60.36
CA SER A 149 20.76 -30.91 59.39
C SER A 149 19.79 -31.35 58.29
N ASP A 150 18.48 -31.08 58.41
CA ASP A 150 17.46 -31.57 57.48
C ASP A 150 16.91 -30.50 56.52
N GLY A 151 17.12 -29.21 56.81
CA GLY A 151 16.56 -28.11 55.99
C GLY A 151 17.08 -28.10 54.55
N PHE A 152 18.36 -28.41 54.36
CA PHE A 152 18.94 -28.55 53.02
C PHE A 152 18.42 -29.79 52.29
N GLN A 153 18.20 -30.91 53.00
CA GLN A 153 17.66 -32.13 52.41
C GLN A 153 16.23 -31.90 51.91
N ARG A 154 15.34 -31.36 52.75
CA ARG A 154 13.97 -30.98 52.37
C ARG A 154 13.94 -29.97 51.22
N TYR A 155 14.88 -29.04 51.19
CA TYR A 155 15.04 -28.17 50.03
C TYR A 155 15.34 -28.95 48.75
N THR A 156 16.36 -29.82 48.77
CA THR A 156 16.77 -30.56 47.58
C THR A 156 15.75 -31.61 47.12
N GLU A 157 15.03 -32.24 48.03
CA GLU A 157 14.10 -33.34 47.73
C GLU A 157 12.68 -32.85 47.45
N ASP A 158 12.20 -31.79 48.13
CA ASP A 158 10.81 -31.33 48.02
C ASP A 158 10.65 -30.02 47.25
N LEU A 159 11.44 -28.97 47.57
CA LEU A 159 11.23 -27.63 47.02
C LEU A 159 11.94 -27.41 45.67
N TYR A 160 13.18 -27.86 45.55
CA TYR A 160 14.00 -27.64 44.35
C TYR A 160 13.40 -28.27 43.08
N PRO A 161 12.83 -29.50 43.11
CA PRO A 161 12.15 -30.05 41.93
C PRO A 161 10.92 -29.24 41.52
N LEU A 162 10.15 -28.72 42.49
CA LEU A 162 9.00 -27.85 42.22
C LEU A 162 9.45 -26.51 41.63
N PHE A 163 10.50 -25.90 42.17
CA PHE A 163 11.14 -24.71 41.60
C PHE A 163 11.53 -24.93 40.13
N LEU A 164 12.25 -26.03 39.84
CA LEU A 164 12.64 -26.36 38.48
C LEU A 164 11.44 -26.56 37.57
N SER A 165 10.38 -27.20 38.06
CA SER A 165 9.17 -27.44 37.28
C SER A 165 8.42 -26.14 36.96
N VAL A 166 8.23 -25.23 37.92
CA VAL A 166 7.65 -23.90 37.66
C VAL A 166 8.53 -23.11 36.70
N ARG A 167 9.85 -23.07 36.92
CA ARG A 167 10.79 -22.37 36.05
C ARG A 167 10.74 -22.90 34.62
N THR A 168 10.68 -24.22 34.45
CA THR A 168 10.60 -24.86 33.14
C THR A 168 9.29 -24.51 32.44
N ALA A 169 8.16 -24.53 33.15
CA ALA A 169 6.87 -24.14 32.60
C ALA A 169 6.82 -22.64 32.21
N CYS A 170 7.44 -21.75 32.98
CA CYS A 170 7.58 -20.35 32.58
C CYS A 170 8.48 -20.19 31.34
N ILE A 171 9.56 -20.95 31.23
CA ILE A 171 10.41 -20.97 30.02
C ILE A 171 9.62 -21.49 28.81
N GLU A 172 8.78 -22.50 29.00
CA GLU A 172 7.89 -23.02 27.96
C GLU A 172 6.89 -21.95 27.49
N LEU A 173 6.22 -21.26 28.43
CA LEU A 173 5.32 -20.14 28.13
C LEU A 173 6.03 -19.05 27.31
N ARG A 174 7.25 -18.68 27.71
CA ARG A 174 8.08 -17.70 26.99
C ARG A 174 8.42 -18.19 25.59
N ASN A 175 8.90 -19.43 25.45
CA ASN A 175 9.32 -19.99 24.17
C ASN A 175 8.15 -20.14 23.19
N LEU A 176 6.99 -20.57 23.68
CA LEU A 176 5.75 -20.67 22.91
C LEU A 176 5.39 -19.30 22.30
N ASN A 177 5.40 -18.25 23.12
CA ASN A 177 5.13 -16.90 22.67
C ASN A 177 6.22 -16.32 21.75
N GLN A 178 7.50 -16.56 22.05
CA GLN A 178 8.62 -16.12 21.21
C GLN A 178 8.57 -16.77 19.81
N HIS A 179 8.27 -18.07 19.74
CA HIS A 179 8.14 -18.78 18.47
C HIS A 179 6.97 -18.22 17.64
N THR A 180 5.80 -18.05 18.26
CA THR A 180 4.63 -17.48 17.59
C THR A 180 4.90 -16.04 17.11
N MET A 181 5.58 -15.23 17.92
CA MET A 181 6.03 -13.89 17.55
C MET A 181 6.98 -13.90 16.35
N TYR A 182 7.94 -14.82 16.31
CA TYR A 182 8.88 -14.95 15.19
C TYR A 182 8.18 -15.34 13.88
N VAL A 183 7.29 -16.34 13.93
CA VAL A 183 6.51 -16.77 12.75
C VAL A 183 5.59 -15.66 12.25
N ALA A 184 4.96 -14.92 13.15
CA ALA A 184 4.14 -13.76 12.81
C ALA A 184 4.98 -12.67 12.11
N SER A 185 6.17 -12.38 12.63
CA SER A 185 7.12 -11.43 12.04
C SER A 185 7.59 -11.84 10.64
N GLU A 186 7.96 -13.12 10.45
CA GLU A 186 8.31 -13.63 9.12
C GLU A 186 7.15 -13.53 8.12
N THR A 187 5.94 -13.85 8.57
CA THR A 187 4.73 -13.78 7.74
C THR A 187 4.43 -12.35 7.34
N ALA A 188 4.51 -11.40 8.29
CA ALA A 188 4.39 -9.97 8.01
C ALA A 188 5.44 -9.51 6.99
N GLY A 189 6.69 -9.97 7.12
CA GLY A 189 7.76 -9.68 6.15
C GLY A 189 7.46 -10.20 4.74
N LYS A 190 6.88 -11.40 4.61
CA LYS A 190 6.47 -11.97 3.32
C LYS A 190 5.31 -11.20 2.71
N VAL A 191 4.28 -10.87 3.50
CA VAL A 191 3.12 -10.07 3.06
C VAL A 191 3.57 -8.67 2.61
N ALA A 192 4.50 -8.04 3.34
CA ALA A 192 5.07 -6.76 2.95
C ALA A 192 5.77 -6.82 1.58
N LYS A 193 6.61 -7.83 1.35
CA LYS A 193 7.26 -8.03 0.04
C LYS A 193 6.24 -8.22 -1.07
N GLN A 194 5.21 -9.04 -0.85
CA GLN A 194 4.14 -9.25 -1.83
C GLN A 194 3.37 -7.95 -2.12
N ALA A 195 3.06 -7.16 -1.09
CA ALA A 195 2.42 -5.86 -1.24
C ALA A 195 3.27 -4.89 -2.09
N ILE A 196 4.59 -4.85 -1.86
CA ILE A 196 5.53 -4.05 -2.65
C ILE A 196 5.48 -4.47 -4.13
N TRP A 197 5.67 -5.76 -4.42
CA TRP A 197 5.67 -6.24 -5.81
C TRP A 197 4.32 -6.04 -6.51
N SER A 198 3.20 -6.25 -5.81
CA SER A 198 1.86 -5.99 -6.37
C SER A 198 1.63 -4.51 -6.65
N THR A 199 2.07 -3.61 -5.75
CA THR A 199 1.95 -2.16 -5.92
C THR A 199 2.85 -1.66 -7.05
N CYS A 200 4.10 -2.16 -7.14
CA CYS A 200 5.00 -1.86 -8.26
C CYS A 200 4.42 -2.34 -9.59
N GLY A 201 3.83 -3.55 -9.63
CA GLY A 201 3.16 -4.07 -10.82
C GLY A 201 1.97 -3.22 -11.24
N ALA A 202 1.10 -2.85 -10.29
CA ALA A 202 -0.06 -1.98 -10.54
C ALA A 202 0.36 -0.58 -11.01
N ALA A 203 1.38 0.02 -10.37
CA ALA A 203 1.93 1.31 -10.77
C ALA A 203 2.57 1.26 -12.16
N GLY A 204 3.33 0.19 -12.47
CA GLY A 204 3.91 -0.03 -13.78
C GLY A 204 2.85 -0.17 -14.87
N LEU A 205 1.80 -0.94 -14.62
CA LEU A 205 0.66 -1.09 -15.54
C LEU A 205 -0.07 0.24 -15.75
N ALA A 206 -0.32 1.00 -14.67
CA ALA A 206 -0.94 2.32 -14.77
C ALA A 206 -0.08 3.28 -15.60
N LEU A 207 1.24 3.27 -15.41
CA LEU A 207 2.17 4.10 -16.18
C LEU A 207 2.19 3.72 -17.66
N LEU A 208 2.16 2.42 -17.98
CA LEU A 208 2.03 1.95 -19.36
C LEU A 208 0.74 2.44 -20.01
N VAL A 209 -0.40 2.33 -19.32
CA VAL A 209 -1.69 2.80 -19.83
C VAL A 209 -1.70 4.32 -20.06
N VAL A 210 -1.19 5.09 -19.11
CA VAL A 210 -1.08 6.56 -19.25
C VAL A 210 -0.17 6.93 -20.41
N THR A 211 0.95 6.23 -20.60
CA THR A 211 1.87 6.46 -21.71
C THR A 211 1.19 6.19 -23.05
N LEU A 212 0.46 5.07 -23.18
CA LEU A 212 -0.30 4.74 -24.39
C LEU A 212 -1.39 5.79 -24.68
N LEU A 213 -2.15 6.22 -23.67
CA LEU A 213 -3.16 7.27 -23.81
C LEU A 213 -2.54 8.62 -24.23
N SER A 214 -1.34 8.94 -23.73
CA SER A 214 -0.60 10.14 -24.11
C SER A 214 -0.16 10.10 -25.58
N LEU A 215 0.37 8.97 -26.06
CA LEU A 215 0.73 8.78 -27.46
C LEU A 215 -0.50 8.92 -28.38
N VAL A 216 -1.61 8.26 -28.03
CA VAL A 216 -2.86 8.36 -28.79
C VAL A 216 -3.37 9.80 -28.83
N THR A 217 -3.29 10.53 -27.71
CA THR A 217 -3.73 11.94 -27.65
C THR A 217 -2.82 12.83 -28.51
N THR A 218 -1.52 12.57 -28.52
CA THR A 218 -0.55 13.29 -29.34
C THR A 218 -0.86 13.13 -30.83
N GLU A 219 -1.09 11.90 -31.29
CA GLU A 219 -1.43 11.63 -32.70
C GLU A 219 -2.81 12.15 -33.10
N ARG A 220 -3.82 12.03 -32.22
CA ARG A 220 -5.22 12.37 -32.55
C ARG A 220 -5.56 13.85 -32.41
N VAL A 221 -4.81 14.59 -31.59
CA VAL A 221 -5.11 16.00 -31.27
C VAL A 221 -3.95 16.91 -31.65
N VAL A 222 -2.75 16.63 -31.18
CA VAL A 222 -1.59 17.53 -31.35
C VAL A 222 -1.10 17.54 -32.80
N ALA A 223 -1.04 16.38 -33.45
CA ALA A 223 -0.55 16.28 -34.83
C ALA A 223 -1.45 17.04 -35.85
N PRO A 224 -2.80 16.92 -35.84
CA PRO A 224 -3.66 17.73 -36.69
C PRO A 224 -3.49 19.24 -36.45
N ILE A 225 -3.41 19.67 -35.19
CA ILE A 225 -3.20 21.09 -34.85
C ILE A 225 -1.88 21.60 -35.45
N ARG A 226 -0.80 20.81 -35.39
CA ARG A 226 0.47 21.17 -36.05
C ARG A 226 0.33 21.32 -37.56
N ARG A 227 -0.45 20.47 -38.23
CA ARG A 227 -0.73 20.59 -39.68
C ARG A 227 -1.47 21.88 -40.00
N PHE A 228 -2.50 22.25 -39.21
CA PHE A 228 -3.17 23.54 -39.35
C PHE A 228 -2.21 24.73 -39.22
N ILE A 229 -1.32 24.69 -38.22
CA ILE A 229 -0.31 25.76 -38.01
C ILE A 229 0.62 25.88 -39.21
N GLN A 230 1.06 24.75 -39.79
CA GLN A 230 1.92 24.76 -40.97
C GLN A 230 1.19 25.28 -42.22
N ALA A 231 -0.01 24.81 -42.49
CA ALA A 231 -0.83 25.27 -43.62
C ALA A 231 -1.15 26.76 -43.52
N ALA A 232 -1.48 27.26 -42.32
CA ALA A 232 -1.71 28.69 -42.10
C ALA A 232 -0.47 29.55 -42.39
N LYS A 233 0.73 29.04 -42.05
CA LYS A 233 2.00 29.72 -42.39
C LYS A 233 2.25 29.77 -43.90
N GLN A 234 1.92 28.72 -44.65
CA GLN A 234 2.05 28.69 -46.11
C GLN A 234 1.14 29.72 -46.78
N ILE A 235 -0.14 29.75 -46.38
CA ILE A 235 -1.10 30.76 -46.85
C ILE A 235 -0.58 32.17 -46.55
N ALA A 236 -0.06 32.40 -45.34
CA ALA A 236 0.48 33.71 -44.96
C ALA A 236 1.72 34.13 -45.79
N SER A 237 2.49 33.18 -46.30
CA SER A 237 3.60 33.44 -47.23
C SER A 237 3.17 33.63 -48.69
N GLY A 238 1.86 33.59 -48.99
CA GLY A 238 1.31 33.73 -50.34
C GLY A 238 1.25 32.44 -51.15
N ASP A 239 1.54 31.29 -50.53
CA ASP A 239 1.36 29.97 -51.11
C ASP A 239 -0.03 29.43 -50.74
N TYR A 240 -0.94 29.48 -51.71
CA TYR A 240 -2.35 29.08 -51.51
C TYR A 240 -2.65 27.66 -52.00
N ASP A 241 -1.68 26.98 -52.63
CA ASP A 241 -1.86 25.63 -53.16
C ASP A 241 -1.50 24.58 -52.10
N ILE A 242 -2.15 24.70 -50.94
CA ILE A 242 -1.88 23.87 -49.77
C ILE A 242 -2.58 22.51 -49.86
N GLU A 243 -1.93 21.47 -49.32
CA GLU A 243 -2.55 20.14 -49.21
C GLU A 243 -3.80 20.20 -48.31
N ARG A 244 -4.90 19.61 -48.77
CA ARG A 244 -6.16 19.61 -48.02
C ARG A 244 -6.00 18.89 -46.69
N ILE A 245 -6.38 19.55 -45.61
CA ILE A 245 -6.38 18.95 -44.28
C ILE A 245 -7.53 17.94 -44.17
N GLU A 246 -7.20 16.72 -43.73
CA GLU A 246 -8.16 15.62 -43.55
C GLU A 246 -9.24 15.94 -42.53
N ARG A 247 -10.47 15.45 -42.78
CA ARG A 247 -11.62 15.66 -41.89
C ARG A 247 -11.65 14.60 -40.79
N THR A 248 -11.60 15.04 -39.53
CA THR A 248 -11.94 14.21 -38.38
C THR A 248 -13.45 14.25 -38.07
N GLY A 249 -13.93 13.31 -37.25
CA GLY A 249 -15.35 13.23 -36.85
C GLY A 249 -15.75 14.15 -35.69
N ASP A 250 -14.92 15.13 -35.36
CA ASP A 250 -15.03 16.02 -34.19
C ASP A 250 -14.83 17.49 -34.61
N GLU A 251 -14.67 18.41 -33.65
CA GLU A 251 -14.55 19.85 -33.91
C GLU A 251 -13.32 20.21 -34.76
N LEU A 252 -12.25 19.40 -34.74
CA LEU A 252 -11.11 19.59 -35.64
C LEU A 252 -11.49 19.32 -37.11
N GLY A 253 -12.47 18.45 -37.35
CA GLY A 253 -12.96 18.17 -38.69
C GLY A 253 -13.87 19.26 -39.23
N GLU A 254 -14.62 19.90 -38.35
CA GLU A 254 -15.39 21.11 -38.67
C GLU A 254 -14.44 22.27 -38.98
N LEU A 255 -13.38 22.45 -38.17
CA LEU A 255 -12.30 23.39 -38.46
C LEU A 255 -11.62 23.07 -39.80
N ALA A 256 -11.32 21.80 -40.09
CA ALA A 256 -10.72 21.39 -41.37
C ALA A 256 -11.60 21.77 -42.56
N GLN A 257 -12.92 21.62 -42.41
CA GLN A 257 -13.87 21.96 -43.46
C GLN A 257 -13.89 23.47 -43.75
N GLU A 258 -13.99 24.30 -42.73
CA GLU A 258 -14.02 25.76 -42.91
C GLU A 258 -12.65 26.31 -43.34
N PHE A 259 -11.56 25.77 -42.80
CA PHE A 259 -10.19 26.13 -43.20
C PHE A 259 -9.93 25.83 -44.68
N ASN A 260 -10.27 24.62 -45.15
CA ASN A 260 -10.09 24.24 -46.56
C ASN A 260 -10.95 25.11 -47.50
N LYS A 261 -12.17 25.50 -47.10
CA LYS A 261 -13.01 26.42 -47.89
C LYS A 261 -12.37 27.79 -48.03
N MET A 262 -11.86 28.35 -46.92
CA MET A 262 -11.17 29.63 -46.91
C MET A 262 -9.91 29.59 -47.80
N ALA A 263 -9.09 28.55 -47.68
CA ALA A 263 -7.91 28.36 -48.52
C ALA A 263 -8.26 28.32 -50.02
N GLN A 264 -9.31 27.59 -50.40
CA GLN A 264 -9.80 27.54 -51.78
C GLN A 264 -10.26 28.92 -52.28
N GLN A 265 -10.98 29.69 -51.45
CA GLN A 265 -11.43 31.03 -51.84
C GLN A 265 -10.25 31.96 -52.08
N LEU A 266 -9.24 31.95 -51.20
CA LEU A 266 -8.01 32.73 -51.35
C LEU A 266 -7.25 32.36 -52.63
N ALA A 267 -7.11 31.07 -52.94
CA ALA A 267 -6.50 30.60 -54.18
C ALA A 267 -7.26 31.14 -55.41
N ASN A 268 -8.59 31.02 -55.42
CA ASN A 268 -9.42 31.52 -56.51
C ASN A 268 -9.29 33.05 -56.69
N TYR A 269 -9.25 33.81 -55.59
CA TYR A 269 -9.05 35.27 -55.65
C TYR A 269 -7.68 35.64 -56.22
N ARG A 270 -6.61 34.91 -55.86
CA ARG A 270 -5.29 35.12 -56.45
C ARG A 270 -5.33 34.85 -57.96
N ASP A 271 -5.91 33.73 -58.37
CA ASP A 271 -5.92 33.34 -59.79
C ASP A 271 -6.73 34.32 -60.64
N MET A 272 -7.87 34.82 -60.13
CA MET A 272 -8.64 35.89 -60.78
C MET A 272 -7.86 37.20 -60.89
N ASN A 273 -7.13 37.61 -59.85
CA ASN A 273 -6.32 38.82 -59.89
C ASN A 273 -5.13 38.69 -60.85
N ILE A 274 -4.48 37.52 -60.90
CA ILE A 274 -3.40 37.26 -61.86
C ILE A 274 -3.94 37.32 -63.29
N ASP A 275 -5.09 36.70 -63.56
CA ASP A 275 -5.70 36.70 -64.90
C ASP A 275 -6.09 38.13 -65.34
N GLN A 276 -6.60 38.96 -64.43
CA GLN A 276 -6.82 40.39 -64.68
C GLN A 276 -5.52 41.14 -64.99
N ILE A 277 -4.46 40.93 -64.21
CA ILE A 277 -3.16 41.59 -64.44
C ILE A 277 -2.57 41.17 -65.79
N VAL A 278 -2.66 39.89 -66.14
CA VAL A 278 -2.15 39.35 -67.41
C VAL A 278 -2.96 39.87 -68.59
N THR A 279 -4.29 39.92 -68.49
CA THR A 279 -5.15 40.47 -69.55
C THR A 279 -4.92 41.97 -69.76
N GLU A 280 -4.76 42.76 -68.69
CA GLU A 280 -4.41 44.18 -68.80
C GLU A 280 -2.99 44.37 -69.40
N ARG A 281 -1.99 43.59 -68.97
CA ARG A 281 -0.65 43.58 -69.57
C ARG A 281 -0.68 43.28 -71.07
N ASN A 282 -1.42 42.24 -71.47
CA ASN A 282 -1.51 41.84 -72.88
C ASN A 282 -2.21 42.90 -73.73
N LYS A 283 -3.24 43.59 -73.20
CA LYS A 283 -3.87 44.73 -73.88
C LYS A 283 -2.87 45.87 -74.09
N SER A 284 -2.09 46.26 -73.07
CA SER A 284 -1.05 47.29 -73.22
C SER A 284 0.04 46.89 -74.22
N ALA A 285 0.49 45.63 -74.20
CA ALA A 285 1.49 45.12 -75.15
C ALA A 285 0.98 45.11 -76.60
N ALA A 286 -0.28 44.73 -76.82
CA ALA A 286 -0.90 44.77 -78.15
C ALA A 286 -1.03 46.20 -78.69
N ILE A 287 -1.36 47.17 -77.83
CA ILE A 287 -1.38 48.59 -78.21
C ILE A 287 0.04 49.06 -78.59
N LEU A 288 1.06 48.72 -77.81
CA LEU A 288 2.45 49.08 -78.12
C LEU A 288 2.94 48.46 -79.44
N ALA A 289 2.64 47.19 -79.69
CA ALA A 289 2.99 46.53 -80.95
C ALA A 289 2.29 47.18 -82.16
N SER A 290 1.05 47.66 -82.00
CA SER A 290 0.34 48.39 -83.06
C SER A 290 0.90 49.80 -83.34
N ILE A 291 1.71 50.35 -82.43
CA ILE A 291 2.40 51.64 -82.60
C ILE A 291 3.78 51.45 -83.27
N GLU A 292 4.40 50.27 -83.14
CA GLU A 292 5.71 49.96 -83.73
C GLU A 292 5.61 49.48 -85.20
N ASP A 293 4.46 48.91 -85.60
CA ASP A 293 4.15 48.47 -86.98
C ASP A 293 3.43 49.55 -87.83
N GLY A 294 3.32 50.79 -87.33
CA GLY A 294 2.63 51.92 -87.95
C GLY A 294 3.54 53.06 -88.39
#